data_AF-A0A6L8KAT1-F1
#
_entry.id   AF-A0A6L8KAT1-F1
#
_cell.length_a   1.000
_cell.length_b   1.000
_cell.length_c   1.000
_cell.angle_alpha   90.00
_cell.angle_beta   90.00
_cell.angle_gamma   90.00
#
_symmetry.space_group_name_H-M   'P 1'
#
loop_
_entity.id
_entity.type
_entity.pdbx_description
1 polymer ?
#
loop_
_entity_poly.entity_id
_entity_poly.type
_entity_poly.pdbx_seq_one_letter_code
_entity_poly.pdbx_strand_id
1 'polypeptide(L)'
;MTRTYRYGPPLSFETATGFPFYWIYAADQTHTAVWEAGFCKNPAILPGCFTFDHGAESGLIPSLSFDRTLRLFDLSGVAASRMGIYDAQRDIEYDWCQWFGVELDQMLEEYKGEVHGFAYPSRRHPGARAYAISSRVRDALASGLAVDARQFADTAEYAELLIDPSFVRRDCL
;
A
#
# COMPACT_ATOMS: atom_id res chain seq x y z
N MET A 1 -11.94 8.67 9.48
CA MET A 1 -11.19 7.40 9.30
C MET A 1 -11.14 6.73 10.66
N THR A 2 -11.71 5.52 10.82
CA THR A 2 -11.79 4.81 12.11
C THR A 2 -10.67 3.79 12.33
N ARG A 3 -9.73 3.67 11.38
CA ARG A 3 -8.57 2.78 11.49
C ARG A 3 -7.43 3.27 10.60
N THR A 4 -6.21 3.23 11.13
CA THR A 4 -4.97 3.43 10.37
C THR A 4 -4.46 2.10 9.84
N TYR A 5 -3.77 2.16 8.70
CA TYR A 5 -3.18 0.97 8.07
C TYR A 5 -1.75 0.71 8.57
N ARG A 6 -1.03 -0.23 7.96
CA ARG A 6 0.25 -0.80 8.41
C ARG A 6 1.25 0.17 9.06
N TYR A 7 1.52 1.33 8.45
CA TYR A 7 2.45 2.33 8.97
C TYR A 7 1.77 3.59 9.49
N GLY A 8 0.44 3.65 9.51
CA GLY A 8 -0.26 4.82 10.06
C GLY A 8 -0.10 4.90 11.58
N PRO A 9 -0.43 6.06 12.18
CA PRO A 9 -0.29 6.23 13.62
C PRO A 9 -1.09 5.18 14.40
N PRO A 10 -0.60 4.70 15.55
CA PRO A 10 -1.38 3.80 16.41
C PRO A 10 -2.60 4.52 16.99
N LEU A 11 -3.57 3.76 17.49
CA LEU A 11 -4.83 4.31 18.02
C LEU A 11 -4.60 5.34 19.14
N SER A 12 -3.52 5.23 19.90
CA SER A 12 -3.12 6.19 20.93
C SER A 12 -2.83 7.60 20.40
N PHE A 13 -2.69 7.79 19.09
CA PHE A 13 -2.52 9.09 18.43
C PHE A 13 -3.83 9.65 17.87
N GLU A 14 -4.97 8.96 18.05
CA GLU A 14 -6.27 9.48 17.64
C GLU A 14 -6.64 10.71 18.46
N THR A 15 -7.04 11.78 17.78
CA THR A 15 -7.54 13.02 18.38
C THR A 15 -9.00 13.24 18.01
N ALA A 16 -9.64 14.25 18.61
CA ALA A 16 -11.02 14.63 18.25
C ALA A 16 -11.19 15.00 16.76
N THR A 17 -10.11 15.37 16.06
CA THR A 17 -10.10 15.71 14.63
C THR A 17 -9.60 14.56 13.75
N GLY A 18 -9.33 13.39 14.32
CA GLY A 18 -8.77 12.22 13.66
C GLY A 18 -7.26 12.06 13.91
N PHE A 19 -6.58 11.40 12.98
CA PHE A 19 -5.15 11.10 13.08
C PHE A 19 -4.28 12.26 12.56
N PRO A 20 -3.10 12.52 13.17
CA PRO A 20 -2.26 13.68 12.83
C PRO A 20 -1.57 13.57 11.47
N PHE A 21 -1.33 12.35 10.99
CA PHE A 21 -0.78 12.08 9.66
C PHE A 21 -1.38 10.78 9.12
N TYR A 22 -1.21 10.57 7.82
CA TYR A 22 -1.53 9.31 7.17
C TYR A 22 -0.56 9.03 6.02
N TRP A 23 -0.52 7.78 5.59
CA TRP A 23 0.24 7.36 4.43
C TRP A 23 -0.67 7.06 3.26
N ILE A 24 -0.27 7.50 2.08
CA ILE A 24 -0.88 7.13 0.80
C ILE A 24 -0.12 5.90 0.30
N TYR A 25 -0.82 4.78 0.23
CA TYR A 25 -0.25 3.50 -0.17
C TYR A 25 -0.36 3.30 -1.68
N ALA A 26 0.75 2.93 -2.31
CA ALA A 26 0.83 2.67 -3.76
C ALA A 26 1.73 1.47 -4.05
N ALA A 27 1.70 0.98 -5.29
CA ALA A 27 2.58 -0.07 -5.78
C ALA A 27 2.99 0.22 -7.23
N ASP A 28 4.09 -0.37 -7.69
CA ASP A 28 4.58 -0.20 -9.08
C ASP A 28 3.64 -0.82 -10.12
N GLN A 29 2.91 -1.87 -9.73
CA GLN A 29 2.11 -2.69 -10.63
C GLN A 29 0.68 -2.81 -10.12
N THR A 30 -0.29 -2.77 -11.04
CA THR A 30 -1.71 -2.99 -10.76
C THR A 30 -1.94 -4.29 -10.01
N HIS A 31 -1.29 -5.39 -10.43
CA HIS A 31 -1.34 -6.68 -9.73
C HIS A 31 -0.95 -6.54 -8.25
N THR A 32 0.15 -5.88 -7.92
CA THR A 32 0.50 -5.65 -6.51
C THR A 32 -0.54 -4.78 -5.80
N ALA A 33 -1.04 -3.73 -6.45
CA ALA A 33 -2.04 -2.83 -5.88
C ALA A 33 -3.36 -3.53 -5.55
N VAL A 34 -3.89 -4.38 -6.44
CA VAL A 34 -5.19 -5.06 -6.22
C VAL A 34 -5.11 -6.09 -5.09
N TRP A 35 -3.97 -6.76 -4.91
CA TRP A 35 -3.75 -7.63 -3.75
C TRP A 35 -3.62 -6.85 -2.45
N GLU A 36 -2.83 -5.78 -2.42
CA GLU A 36 -2.64 -4.95 -1.22
C GLU A 36 -3.94 -4.20 -0.83
N ALA A 37 -4.72 -3.75 -1.80
CA ALA A 37 -6.04 -3.14 -1.60
C ALA A 37 -7.11 -4.15 -1.14
N GLY A 38 -6.83 -5.46 -1.24
CA GLY A 38 -7.75 -6.52 -0.84
C GLY A 38 -8.86 -6.82 -1.86
N PHE A 39 -8.70 -6.38 -3.11
CA PHE A 39 -9.60 -6.75 -4.20
C PHE A 39 -9.49 -8.24 -4.52
N CYS A 40 -8.28 -8.80 -4.38
CA CYS A 40 -8.02 -10.24 -4.45
C CYS A 40 -7.79 -10.81 -3.04
N LYS A 41 -8.37 -11.99 -2.78
CA LYS A 41 -8.19 -12.74 -1.52
C LYS A 41 -7.82 -14.19 -1.77
N ASN A 42 -7.01 -14.76 -0.89
CA ASN A 42 -6.73 -16.19 -0.86
C ASN A 42 -7.67 -16.87 0.14
N PRO A 43 -8.70 -17.62 -0.31
CA PRO A 43 -9.62 -18.31 0.59
C PRO A 43 -8.86 -19.42 1.36
N ALA A 44 -9.05 -19.47 2.68
CA ALA A 44 -8.38 -20.47 3.53
C ALA A 44 -8.76 -21.92 3.18
N ILE A 45 -9.95 -22.12 2.60
CA ILE A 45 -10.50 -23.44 2.25
C ILE A 45 -10.01 -23.99 0.91
N LEU A 46 -9.40 -23.17 0.06
CA LEU A 46 -8.84 -23.59 -1.25
C LEU A 46 -7.41 -23.05 -1.42
N PRO A 47 -6.41 -23.70 -0.82
CA PRO A 47 -5.01 -23.35 -1.01
C PRO A 47 -4.62 -23.35 -2.51
N GLY A 48 -3.83 -22.37 -2.92
CA GLY A 48 -3.40 -22.22 -4.32
C GLY A 48 -4.42 -21.53 -5.23
N CYS A 49 -5.59 -21.14 -4.71
CA CYS A 49 -6.59 -20.38 -5.44
C CYS A 49 -6.71 -18.94 -4.91
N PHE A 50 -7.38 -18.08 -5.68
CA PHE A 50 -7.78 -16.75 -5.26
C PHE A 50 -9.18 -16.39 -5.78
N THR A 51 -9.82 -15.42 -5.12
CA THR A 51 -11.13 -14.89 -5.52
C THR A 51 -11.14 -13.36 -5.46
N PHE A 52 -12.10 -12.75 -6.15
CA PHE A 52 -12.40 -11.33 -5.97
C PHE A 52 -13.24 -11.10 -4.71
N ASP A 53 -12.91 -10.07 -3.95
CA ASP A 53 -13.72 -9.64 -2.81
C ASP A 53 -14.99 -8.90 -3.27
N HIS A 54 -15.94 -8.75 -2.35
CA HIS A 54 -17.19 -8.05 -2.66
C HIS A 54 -16.92 -6.60 -3.07
N GLY A 55 -17.45 -6.20 -4.23
CA GLY A 55 -17.29 -4.84 -4.77
C GLY A 55 -15.95 -4.56 -5.44
N ALA A 56 -15.05 -5.55 -5.55
CA ALA A 56 -13.74 -5.38 -6.18
C ALA A 56 -13.85 -4.86 -7.63
N GLU A 57 -14.81 -5.35 -8.41
CA GLU A 57 -15.03 -4.99 -9.82
C GLU A 57 -15.28 -3.48 -9.99
N SER A 58 -16.08 -2.91 -9.10
CA SER A 58 -16.36 -1.47 -9.05
C SER A 58 -15.27 -0.63 -8.36
N GLY A 59 -14.27 -1.28 -7.78
CA GLY A 59 -13.16 -0.63 -7.10
C GLY A 59 -12.31 0.18 -8.08
N LEU A 60 -11.80 1.33 -7.64
CA LEU A 60 -10.96 2.18 -8.48
C LEU A 60 -9.48 1.84 -8.31
N ILE A 61 -8.76 1.79 -9.43
CA ILE A 61 -7.30 1.71 -9.50
C ILE A 61 -6.76 3.03 -10.07
N PRO A 62 -6.33 3.97 -9.20
CA PRO A 62 -5.71 5.21 -9.66
C PRO A 62 -4.23 5.00 -10.00
N SER A 63 -3.86 5.33 -11.23
CA SER A 63 -2.46 5.51 -11.65
C SER A 63 -2.02 6.93 -11.33
N LEU A 64 -0.95 7.06 -10.56
CA LEU A 64 -0.38 8.34 -10.14
C LEU A 64 0.89 8.63 -10.92
N SER A 65 0.89 9.70 -11.71
CA SER A 65 2.06 10.17 -12.45
C SER A 65 2.52 11.52 -11.90
N PHE A 66 3.74 11.55 -11.39
CA PHE A 66 4.35 12.77 -10.84
C PHE A 66 5.26 13.41 -11.89
N ASP A 67 5.21 14.74 -11.99
CA ASP A 67 6.09 15.55 -12.85
C ASP A 67 7.57 15.57 -12.40
N ARG A 68 7.85 14.94 -11.26
CA ARG A 68 9.16 14.89 -10.61
C ARG A 68 9.43 13.49 -10.06
N THR A 69 10.70 13.15 -9.95
CA THR A 69 11.11 11.91 -9.28
C THR A 69 10.82 11.98 -7.78
N LEU A 70 10.13 10.96 -7.25
CA LEU A 70 9.94 10.85 -5.82
C LEU A 70 11.25 10.45 -5.12
N ARG A 71 11.70 11.25 -4.16
CA ARG A 71 12.75 10.89 -3.20
C ARG A 71 12.13 10.07 -2.07
N LEU A 72 12.54 8.82 -1.91
CA LEU A 72 12.00 7.88 -0.94
C LEU A 72 13.13 7.20 -0.16
N PHE A 73 12.91 6.91 1.13
CA PHE A 73 13.77 5.97 1.83
C PHE A 73 13.60 4.56 1.26
N ASP A 74 14.71 3.84 1.15
CA ASP A 74 14.67 2.42 0.78
C ASP A 74 14.64 1.56 2.05
N LEU A 75 13.46 1.04 2.38
CA LEU A 75 13.25 0.09 3.47
C LEU A 75 13.05 -1.33 2.93
N SER A 76 13.56 -1.61 1.71
CA SER A 76 13.46 -2.90 1.05
C SER A 76 14.79 -3.65 0.98
N GLY A 77 14.69 -4.96 0.75
CA GLY A 77 15.82 -5.84 0.49
C GLY A 77 16.97 -5.68 1.51
N VAL A 78 18.17 -5.45 0.98
CA VAL A 78 19.41 -5.38 1.77
C VAL A 78 19.39 -4.21 2.78
N ALA A 79 18.74 -3.09 2.46
CA ALA A 79 18.68 -1.95 3.36
C ALA A 79 17.91 -2.30 4.64
N ALA A 80 16.76 -2.97 4.51
CA ALA A 80 15.97 -3.48 5.64
C ALA A 80 16.78 -4.45 6.51
N SER A 81 17.52 -5.37 5.89
CA SER A 81 18.37 -6.32 6.61
C SER A 81 19.51 -5.62 7.36
N ARG A 82 20.15 -4.60 6.76
CA ARG A 82 21.22 -3.82 7.40
C ARG A 82 20.74 -3.06 8.63
N MET A 83 19.51 -2.57 8.60
CA MET A 83 18.89 -1.88 9.74
C MET A 83 18.30 -2.84 10.79
N GLY A 84 18.30 -4.16 10.53
CA GLY A 84 17.73 -5.15 11.45
C GLY A 84 16.20 -5.14 11.52
N ILE A 85 15.52 -4.57 10.52
CA ILE A 85 14.05 -4.38 10.53
C ILE A 85 13.29 -5.34 9.59
N TYR A 86 14.00 -6.21 8.86
CA TYR A 86 13.41 -7.04 7.81
C TYR A 86 12.24 -7.93 8.30
N ASP A 87 12.44 -8.65 9.40
CA ASP A 87 11.40 -9.55 9.93
C ASP A 87 10.26 -8.77 10.60
N ALA A 88 10.59 -7.70 11.32
CA ALA A 88 9.62 -6.86 12.03
C ALA A 88 8.64 -6.17 11.07
N GLN A 89 9.10 -5.79 9.87
CA GLN A 89 8.21 -5.28 8.84
C GLN A 89 7.14 -6.29 8.43
N ARG A 90 7.36 -7.60 8.56
CA ARG A 90 6.43 -8.64 8.11
C ARG A 90 5.34 -8.95 9.14
N ASP A 91 5.26 -8.23 10.25
CA ASP A 91 4.22 -8.43 11.28
C ASP A 91 2.79 -8.29 10.71
N ILE A 92 1.88 -9.16 11.17
CA ILE A 92 0.46 -9.21 10.77
C ILE A 92 -0.36 -8.20 11.56
N GLU A 93 -0.02 -8.00 12.83
CA GLU A 93 -0.80 -7.19 13.76
C GLU A 93 -0.48 -5.69 13.63
N TYR A 94 0.52 -5.35 12.81
CA TYR A 94 0.97 -4.00 12.48
C TYR A 94 1.51 -3.16 13.65
N ASP A 95 1.44 -3.61 14.90
CA ASP A 95 1.89 -2.83 16.07
C ASP A 95 3.30 -2.26 15.90
N TRP A 96 4.27 -3.10 15.53
CA TRP A 96 5.64 -2.63 15.28
C TRP A 96 5.70 -1.67 14.09
N CYS A 97 4.97 -1.97 13.01
CA CYS A 97 4.94 -1.13 11.81
C CYS A 97 4.31 0.24 12.07
N GLN A 98 3.30 0.34 12.94
CA GLN A 98 2.63 1.59 13.28
C GLN A 98 3.57 2.51 14.05
N TRP A 99 4.27 2.00 15.06
CA TRP A 99 5.28 2.78 15.78
C TRP A 99 6.44 3.18 14.87
N PHE A 100 6.92 2.27 14.04
CA PHE A 100 7.96 2.61 13.06
C PHE A 100 7.48 3.67 12.06
N GLY A 101 6.20 3.66 11.68
CA GLY A 101 5.58 4.68 10.87
C GLY A 101 5.54 6.07 11.52
N VAL A 102 5.36 6.13 12.85
CA VAL A 102 5.48 7.38 13.62
C VAL A 102 6.91 7.92 13.56
N GLU A 103 7.92 7.06 13.77
CA GLU A 103 9.33 7.46 13.67
C GLU A 103 9.67 7.97 12.26
N LEU A 104 9.19 7.29 11.22
CA LEU A 104 9.39 7.73 9.83
C LEU A 104 8.72 9.08 9.56
N ASP A 105 7.52 9.33 10.08
CA ASP A 105 6.84 10.62 9.92
C ASP A 105 7.64 11.76 10.58
N GLN A 106 8.18 11.54 11.78
CA GLN A 106 9.04 12.51 12.47
C GLN A 106 10.33 12.77 11.69
N MET A 107 10.99 11.73 11.18
CA MET A 107 12.17 11.88 10.34
C MET A 107 11.85 12.73 9.10
N LEU A 108 10.74 12.45 8.39
CA LEU A 108 10.37 13.23 7.20
C LEU A 108 10.13 14.71 7.49
N GLU A 109 9.66 15.05 8.69
CA GLU A 109 9.52 16.43 9.15
C GLU A 109 10.88 17.14 9.23
N GLU A 110 11.94 16.45 9.67
CA GLU A 110 13.32 16.97 9.67
C GLU A 110 13.86 17.24 8.26
N TYR A 111 13.45 16.43 7.28
CA TYR A 111 13.79 16.63 5.87
C TYR A 111 12.97 17.73 5.19
N LYS A 112 12.02 18.38 5.88
CA LYS A 112 11.26 19.54 5.37
C LYS A 112 10.65 19.35 3.98
N GLY A 113 10.16 18.14 3.71
CA GLY A 113 9.53 17.78 2.43
C GLY A 113 10.50 17.41 1.30
N GLU A 114 11.81 17.34 1.56
CA GLU A 114 12.79 16.84 0.60
C GLU A 114 12.70 15.33 0.34
N VAL A 115 12.17 14.58 1.31
CA VAL A 115 11.88 13.15 1.20
C VAL A 115 10.36 13.00 1.30
N HIS A 116 9.79 12.21 0.40
CA HIS A 116 8.34 12.13 0.22
C HIS A 116 7.69 10.93 0.92
N GLY A 117 8.49 9.97 1.38
CA GLY A 117 8.00 8.70 1.90
C GLY A 117 9.04 7.61 1.84
N PHE A 118 8.59 6.36 1.72
CA PHE A 118 9.47 5.20 1.69
C PHE A 118 8.92 4.07 0.82
N ALA A 119 9.85 3.27 0.30
CA ALA A 119 9.57 2.01 -0.39
C ALA A 119 9.84 0.84 0.55
N TYR A 120 8.97 -0.18 0.52
CA TYR A 120 9.04 -1.36 1.37
C TYR A 120 8.60 -2.62 0.60
N PRO A 121 8.99 -3.83 1.02
CA PRO A 121 8.58 -5.05 0.34
C PRO A 121 7.10 -5.31 0.54
N SER A 122 6.39 -5.63 -0.55
CA SER A 122 5.01 -6.10 -0.46
C SER A 122 4.95 -7.38 0.37
N ARG A 123 3.97 -7.46 1.29
CA ARG A 123 3.74 -8.67 2.09
C ARG A 123 2.95 -9.69 1.28
N ARG A 124 2.04 -9.22 0.42
CA ARG A 124 1.11 -10.07 -0.33
C ARG A 124 1.65 -10.52 -1.68
N HIS A 125 2.64 -9.82 -2.24
CA HIS A 125 3.25 -10.14 -3.51
C HIS A 125 4.79 -10.21 -3.37
N PRO A 126 5.36 -11.41 -3.13
CA PRO A 126 6.80 -11.58 -2.98
C PRO A 126 7.60 -11.04 -4.17
N GLY A 127 8.66 -10.28 -3.89
CA GLY A 127 9.51 -9.65 -4.92
C GLY A 127 8.99 -8.31 -5.43
N ALA A 128 7.74 -7.94 -5.15
CA ALA A 128 7.19 -6.64 -5.51
C ALA A 128 7.50 -5.56 -4.48
N ARG A 129 7.57 -4.31 -4.95
CA ARG A 129 7.75 -3.10 -4.12
C ARG A 129 6.40 -2.43 -3.89
N ALA A 130 6.22 -1.94 -2.67
CA ALA A 130 5.12 -1.07 -2.29
C ALA A 130 5.68 0.25 -1.73
N TYR A 131 4.84 1.27 -1.71
CA TYR A 131 5.20 2.62 -1.36
C TYR A 131 4.23 3.18 -0.33
N ALA A 132 4.77 3.96 0.60
CA ALA A 132 4.01 4.80 1.50
C ALA A 132 4.48 6.24 1.31
N ILE A 133 3.61 7.09 0.78
CA ILE A 133 3.86 8.53 0.55
C ILE A 133 3.22 9.31 1.70
N SER A 134 3.97 10.22 2.31
CA SER A 134 3.49 10.98 3.47
C SER A 134 2.40 11.96 3.08
N SER A 135 1.36 12.07 3.92
CA SER A 135 0.34 13.11 3.77
C SER A 135 0.90 14.53 3.88
N ARG A 136 2.07 14.72 4.52
CA ARG A 136 2.71 16.04 4.70
C ARG A 136 3.18 16.66 3.40
N VAL A 137 3.54 15.84 2.41
CA VAL A 137 3.99 16.29 1.08
C VAL A 137 2.86 16.27 0.05
N ARG A 138 1.64 15.88 0.44
CA ARG A 138 0.50 15.72 -0.47
C ARG A 138 0.26 16.96 -1.31
N ASP A 139 0.14 18.13 -0.69
CA ASP A 139 -0.23 19.36 -1.40
C ASP A 139 0.90 19.83 -2.33
N ALA A 140 2.16 19.65 -1.92
CA ALA A 140 3.32 19.94 -2.77
C ALA A 140 3.37 19.04 -4.00
N LEU A 141 3.10 17.74 -3.84
CA LEU A 141 3.07 16.78 -4.95
C LEU A 141 1.83 16.94 -5.83
N ALA A 142 0.68 17.34 -5.25
CA ALA A 142 -0.57 17.49 -5.97
C ALA A 142 -0.49 18.52 -7.11
N SER A 143 0.37 19.54 -6.98
CA SER A 143 0.60 20.54 -8.03
C SER A 143 1.12 19.97 -9.35
N GLY A 144 1.82 18.83 -9.30
CA GLY A 144 2.45 18.15 -10.44
C GLY A 144 1.94 16.72 -10.64
N LEU A 145 0.79 16.38 -10.06
CA LEU A 145 0.22 15.04 -10.10
C LEU A 145 -0.84 14.94 -11.21
N ALA A 146 -0.62 14.01 -12.15
CA ALA A 146 -1.66 13.51 -13.03
C ALA A 146 -2.23 12.20 -12.47
N VAL A 147 -3.56 12.08 -12.48
CA VAL A 147 -4.29 10.89 -12.01
C VAL A 147 -5.11 10.32 -13.17
N ASP A 148 -4.91 9.05 -13.48
CA ASP A 148 -5.80 8.26 -14.34
C ASP A 148 -6.46 7.18 -13.47
N ALA A 149 -7.75 7.33 -13.19
CA ALA A 149 -8.49 6.39 -12.35
C ALA A 149 -9.45 5.57 -13.21
N ARG A 150 -9.33 4.25 -13.12
CA ARG A 150 -10.20 3.30 -13.83
C ARG A 150 -10.86 2.36 -12.84
N GLN A 151 -12.04 1.86 -13.18
CA GLN A 151 -12.61 0.73 -12.45
C GLN A 151 -11.73 -0.49 -12.69
N PHE A 152 -11.60 -1.34 -11.68
CA PHE A 152 -10.80 -2.55 -11.78
C PHE A 152 -11.31 -3.46 -12.90
N ALA A 153 -12.64 -3.58 -13.05
CA ALA A 153 -13.25 -4.35 -14.13
C ALA A 153 -12.84 -3.89 -15.54
N ASP A 154 -12.38 -2.64 -15.70
CA ASP A 154 -11.98 -2.05 -16.98
C ASP A 154 -10.47 -2.18 -17.26
N THR A 155 -9.70 -2.85 -16.39
CA THR A 155 -8.24 -3.01 -16.58
C THR A 155 -7.87 -4.33 -17.26
N ALA A 156 -6.69 -4.36 -17.89
CA ALA A 156 -6.17 -5.59 -18.50
C ALA A 156 -5.91 -6.67 -17.45
N GLU A 157 -5.45 -6.29 -16.27
CA GLU A 157 -5.15 -7.19 -15.16
C GLU A 157 -6.41 -7.89 -14.63
N TYR A 158 -7.57 -7.22 -14.62
CA TYR A 158 -8.83 -7.91 -14.29
C TYR A 158 -9.15 -9.01 -15.30
N ALA A 159 -9.00 -8.73 -16.60
CA ALA A 159 -9.22 -9.72 -17.65
C ALA A 159 -8.23 -10.89 -17.56
N GLU A 160 -6.95 -10.63 -17.24
CA GLU A 160 -5.94 -11.65 -16.99
C GLU A 160 -6.31 -12.52 -15.78
N LEU A 161 -6.73 -11.91 -14.67
CA LEU A 161 -7.09 -12.63 -13.45
C LEU A 161 -8.35 -13.48 -13.63
N LEU A 162 -9.31 -13.05 -14.45
CA LEU A 162 -10.53 -13.82 -14.73
C LEU A 162 -10.25 -15.14 -15.47
N ILE A 163 -9.19 -15.20 -16.28
CA ILE A 163 -8.83 -16.39 -17.06
C ILE A 163 -7.74 -17.23 -16.39
N ASP A 164 -7.20 -16.78 -15.26
CA ASP A 164 -6.20 -17.50 -14.50
C ASP A 164 -6.78 -18.83 -13.96
N PRO A 165 -6.11 -19.98 -14.15
CA PRO A 165 -6.62 -21.28 -13.69
C PRO A 165 -6.75 -21.39 -12.16
N SER A 166 -6.07 -20.53 -11.40
CA SER A 166 -6.19 -20.42 -9.94
C SER A 166 -7.32 -19.48 -9.50
N PHE A 167 -8.01 -18.80 -10.43
CA PHE A 167 -9.18 -18.01 -10.09
C PHE A 167 -10.40 -18.90 -9.86
N VAL A 168 -11.07 -18.68 -8.73
CA VAL A 168 -12.32 -19.34 -8.38
C VAL A 168 -13.39 -18.27 -8.16
N ARG A 169 -14.57 -18.45 -8.74
CA ARG A 169 -15.68 -17.54 -8.48
C ARG A 169 -16.15 -17.72 -7.04
N ARG A 170 -16.43 -16.61 -6.37
CA ARG A 170 -16.81 -16.62 -4.94
C ARG A 170 -18.10 -17.39 -4.66
N ASP A 171 -19.02 -17.46 -5.62
CA ASP A 171 -20.27 -18.24 -5.54
C ASP A 171 -20.04 -19.76 -5.55
N CYS A 172 -18.81 -20.20 -5.84
CA CYS A 172 -18.38 -21.59 -5.79
C CYS A 172 -17.66 -21.95 -4.48
N LEU A 173 -17.58 -21.03 -3.50
CA LEU A 173 -16.96 -21.20 -2.18
C LEU A 173 -17.98 -21.39 -1.05
#